data_AF-L9XPS6-F1
#
_entry.id   AF-L9XPS6-F1
#
_cell.length_a   1.000
_cell.length_b   1.000
_cell.length_c   1.000
_cell.angle_alpha   90.00
_cell.angle_beta   90.00
_cell.angle_gamma   90.00
#
_symmetry.space_group_name_H-M   'P 1'
#
loop_
_entity.id
_entity.type
_entity.pdbx_description
1 polymer ?
#
loop_
_entity_poly.entity_id
_entity_poly.type
_entity_poly.pdbx_seq_one_letter_code
_entity_poly.pdbx_strand_id
1 'polypeptide(L)'
;MEEVLHERLSGPAEAVAPDGGRTGDVRDRLVVDENAESQDDLEPRTKRAVAEAMDVSLLSKGGRYEVQSASGNRYEVDIIDESCSCPDWQQRSPEGGCKHLRRVDHEIERGRVPRPDGRLPTTSG
;
A
#
# COMPACT_ATOMS: atom_id res chain seq x y z
N MET A 1 0.14 49.36 -44.73
CA MET A 1 -0.34 48.45 -43.67
C MET A 1 0.85 47.96 -42.87
N GLU A 2 1.58 48.80 -42.15
CA GLU A 2 1.06 49.80 -41.17
C GLU A 2 0.07 49.10 -40.23
N GLU A 3 0.19 49.11 -38.92
CA GLU A 3 0.96 49.98 -38.05
C GLU A 3 0.71 49.52 -36.60
N VAL A 4 1.57 49.96 -35.67
CA VAL A 4 1.19 50.39 -34.31
C VAL A 4 0.84 49.27 -33.30
N LEU A 5 1.74 48.94 -32.36
CA LEU A 5 1.97 49.61 -31.06
C LEU A 5 1.32 48.75 -29.94
N HIS A 6 2.11 48.10 -29.09
CA HIS A 6 2.30 48.56 -27.70
C HIS A 6 1.03 49.10 -27.03
N GLU A 7 0.32 48.26 -26.28
CA GLU A 7 -0.33 48.65 -25.01
C GLU A 7 -0.63 47.36 -24.21
N ARG A 8 0.32 46.85 -23.42
CA ARG A 8 0.32 46.96 -21.94
C ARG A 8 -0.89 47.71 -21.39
N LEU A 9 -1.61 47.09 -20.45
CA LEU A 9 -2.76 47.60 -19.69
C LEU A 9 -4.10 47.17 -20.33
N SER A 10 -4.53 45.93 -20.16
CA SER A 10 -5.21 45.55 -18.92
C SER A 10 -5.23 44.03 -18.81
N GLY A 11 -4.56 43.49 -17.80
CA GLY A 11 -4.78 42.09 -17.43
C GLY A 11 -6.28 41.90 -17.14
N PRO A 12 -6.88 40.75 -17.49
CA PRO A 12 -8.15 40.42 -16.87
C PRO A 12 -7.89 40.45 -15.37
N ALA A 13 -8.64 41.29 -14.65
CA ALA A 13 -8.66 41.29 -13.21
C ALA A 13 -8.66 39.83 -12.75
N GLU A 14 -7.62 39.44 -12.02
CA GLU A 14 -7.49 38.16 -11.39
C GLU A 14 -8.79 37.87 -10.67
N ALA A 15 -9.63 37.04 -11.29
CA ALA A 15 -10.75 36.44 -10.63
C ALA A 15 -10.14 35.41 -9.67
N VAL A 16 -9.87 35.90 -8.47
CA VAL A 16 -9.58 35.13 -7.28
C VAL A 16 -10.54 33.96 -7.24
N ALA A 17 -9.98 32.76 -7.36
CA ALA A 17 -10.72 31.55 -7.09
C ALA A 17 -11.08 31.56 -5.59
N PRO A 18 -12.33 31.26 -5.20
CA PRO A 18 -12.76 31.29 -3.80
C PRO A 18 -12.09 30.19 -2.95
N ASP A 19 -11.46 29.23 -3.62
CA ASP A 19 -10.59 28.20 -3.08
C ASP A 19 -9.13 28.68 -2.92
N GLY A 20 -8.85 29.99 -2.93
CA GLY A 20 -7.71 30.59 -2.23
C GLY A 20 -6.32 30.02 -2.55
N GLY A 21 -6.05 29.57 -3.77
CA GLY A 21 -4.76 28.96 -4.09
C GLY A 21 -4.30 29.16 -5.52
N ARG A 22 -3.60 30.27 -5.80
CA ARG A 22 -2.56 30.27 -6.83
C ARG A 22 -1.33 31.07 -6.40
N THR A 23 -0.18 30.44 -6.67
CA THR A 23 1.11 31.04 -7.00
C THR A 23 1.76 31.90 -5.90
N GLY A 24 2.22 31.26 -4.84
CA GLY A 24 3.18 31.83 -3.90
C GLY A 24 4.41 30.95 -3.81
N ASP A 25 5.52 31.42 -4.37
CA ASP A 25 6.86 30.87 -4.23
C ASP A 25 7.21 30.74 -2.73
N VAL A 26 7.27 29.52 -2.21
CA VAL A 26 7.82 29.23 -0.87
C VAL A 26 8.65 27.98 -0.95
N ARG A 27 9.80 28.14 -1.62
CA ARG A 27 11.02 27.45 -1.23
C ARG A 27 11.20 27.58 0.29
N ASP A 28 11.65 26.49 0.90
CA ASP A 28 12.15 26.42 2.28
C ASP A 28 11.12 26.09 3.37
N ARG A 29 10.77 24.80 3.49
CA ARG A 29 10.64 24.15 4.81
C ARG A 29 11.21 22.74 4.77
N LEU A 30 12.49 22.67 5.15
CA LEU A 30 13.13 21.66 5.99
C LEU A 30 13.20 20.20 5.50
N VAL A 31 14.35 19.89 4.92
CA VAL A 31 15.11 18.62 4.98
C VAL A 31 14.57 17.57 5.96
N VAL A 32 13.97 16.52 5.40
CA VAL A 32 14.40 15.18 5.78
C VAL A 32 15.53 14.84 4.82
N ASP A 33 16.79 14.89 5.29
CA ASP A 33 17.76 13.95 4.75
C ASP A 33 17.39 12.62 5.39
N GLU A 34 16.37 11.98 4.83
CA GLU A 34 16.21 10.55 4.92
C GLU A 34 16.74 10.06 3.58
N ASN A 35 18.07 10.05 3.51
CA ASN A 35 18.87 9.52 2.42
C ASN A 35 18.37 8.09 2.13
N ALA A 36 17.37 7.98 1.25
CA ALA A 36 17.15 6.79 0.47
C ALA A 36 18.48 6.61 -0.25
N GLU A 37 19.28 5.66 0.24
CA GLU A 37 20.66 5.40 -0.15
C GLU A 37 20.81 5.73 -1.62
N SER A 38 21.55 6.80 -1.92
CA SER A 38 21.74 7.20 -3.31
C SER A 38 22.25 5.94 -4.02
N GLN A 39 21.73 5.63 -5.21
CA GLN A 39 22.15 4.39 -5.89
C GLN A 39 23.68 4.29 -6.06
N ASP A 40 24.38 5.42 -5.91
CA ASP A 40 25.82 5.60 -5.90
C ASP A 40 26.53 5.04 -4.65
N ASP A 41 25.86 4.84 -3.53
CA ASP A 41 26.43 4.27 -2.29
C ASP A 41 26.27 2.74 -2.19
N LEU A 42 25.50 2.14 -3.11
CA LEU A 42 25.26 0.69 -3.11
C LEU A 42 26.54 -0.11 -3.48
N GLU A 43 26.72 -1.30 -2.88
CA GLU A 43 27.79 -2.25 -3.28
C GLU A 43 27.64 -2.62 -4.76
N PRO A 44 28.73 -2.80 -5.53
CA PRO A 44 28.67 -3.05 -6.97
C PRO A 44 27.68 -4.14 -7.41
N ARG A 45 27.52 -5.21 -6.61
CA ARG A 45 26.56 -6.29 -6.90
C ARG A 45 25.11 -5.88 -6.67
N THR A 46 24.83 -5.04 -5.67
CA THR A 46 23.49 -4.50 -5.41
C THR A 46 23.11 -3.46 -6.46
N LYS A 47 24.04 -2.57 -6.84
CA LYS A 47 23.85 -1.67 -7.99
C LYS A 47 23.42 -2.43 -9.23
N ARG A 48 24.11 -3.54 -9.51
CA ARG A 48 23.77 -4.44 -10.61
C ARG A 48 22.39 -5.06 -10.44
N ALA A 49 22.05 -5.59 -9.27
CA ALA A 49 20.74 -6.21 -9.02
C ALA A 49 19.57 -5.23 -9.22
N VAL A 50 19.75 -3.94 -8.91
CA VAL A 50 18.72 -2.91 -9.12
C VAL A 50 18.72 -2.38 -10.57
N ALA A 51 19.90 -2.28 -11.21
CA ALA A 51 20.03 -1.73 -12.56
C ALA A 51 19.76 -2.74 -13.68
N GLU A 52 19.94 -4.03 -13.42
CA GLU A 52 19.65 -5.09 -14.39
C GLU A 52 18.14 -5.31 -14.53
N ALA A 53 17.73 -5.64 -15.76
CA ALA A 53 16.35 -6.01 -16.04
C ALA A 53 16.04 -7.40 -15.44
N MET A 54 15.60 -7.43 -14.18
CA MET A 54 15.16 -8.63 -13.45
C MET A 54 13.68 -8.48 -13.05
N ASP A 55 12.88 -9.54 -13.22
CA ASP A 55 11.51 -9.61 -12.70
C ASP A 55 11.47 -10.38 -11.38
N VAL A 56 10.72 -9.89 -10.40
CA VAL A 56 10.52 -10.53 -9.08
C VAL A 56 9.05 -10.80 -8.87
N SER A 57 8.67 -12.07 -8.87
CA SER A 57 7.29 -12.53 -8.73
C SER A 57 7.07 -13.35 -7.47
N LEU A 58 5.93 -13.15 -6.82
CA LEU A 58 5.42 -14.02 -5.77
C LEU A 58 4.85 -15.29 -6.42
N LEU A 59 5.48 -16.44 -6.21
CA LEU A 59 5.14 -17.69 -6.92
C LEU A 59 3.75 -18.27 -6.56
N SER A 60 3.21 -17.93 -5.39
CA SER A 60 1.85 -18.33 -4.99
C SER A 60 1.20 -17.25 -4.12
N LYS A 61 -0.05 -16.88 -4.45
CA LYS A 61 -0.90 -16.08 -3.54
C LYS A 61 -1.29 -16.96 -2.35
N GLY A 62 -1.18 -16.41 -1.15
CA GLY A 62 -1.48 -17.14 0.08
C GLY A 62 -2.70 -16.56 0.78
N GLY A 63 -3.86 -17.19 0.61
CA GLY A 63 -5.03 -17.00 1.49
C GLY A 63 -5.14 -18.06 2.57
N ARG A 64 -4.08 -18.85 2.77
CA ARG A 64 -3.99 -19.88 3.79
C ARG A 64 -3.22 -19.39 5.00
N TYR A 65 -3.83 -19.57 6.17
CA TYR A 65 -3.33 -19.11 7.45
C TYR A 65 -3.36 -20.26 8.46
N GLU A 66 -2.32 -20.37 9.28
CA GLU A 66 -2.35 -21.23 10.46
C GLU A 66 -2.86 -20.44 11.66
N VAL A 67 -3.85 -20.98 12.38
CA VAL A 67 -4.34 -20.42 13.63
C VAL A 67 -4.06 -21.39 14.77
N GLN A 68 -3.27 -20.93 15.74
CA GLN A 68 -3.03 -21.64 16.99
C GLN A 68 -4.08 -21.26 18.04
N SER A 69 -4.71 -22.27 18.63
CA SER A 69 -5.65 -22.12 19.73
C SER A 69 -4.92 -22.10 21.08
N ALA A 70 -5.55 -21.52 22.10
CA ALA A 70 -5.01 -21.52 23.48
C ALA A 70 -4.79 -22.95 24.04
N SER A 71 -5.50 -23.94 23.48
CA SER A 71 -5.34 -25.36 23.82
C SER A 71 -4.14 -26.03 23.14
N GLY A 72 -3.37 -25.31 22.33
CA GLY A 72 -2.21 -25.84 21.60
C GLY A 72 -2.52 -26.46 20.23
N ASN A 73 -3.80 -26.56 19.84
CA ASN A 73 -4.18 -27.09 18.52
C ASN A 73 -3.94 -26.06 17.42
N ARG A 74 -3.54 -26.54 16.23
CA ARG A 74 -3.34 -25.75 15.01
C ARG A 74 -4.41 -26.06 13.99
N TYR A 75 -4.94 -25.03 13.35
CA TYR A 75 -5.93 -25.15 12.30
C TYR A 75 -5.50 -24.38 11.06
N GLU A 76 -5.75 -24.95 9.89
CA GLU A 76 -5.57 -24.29 8.62
C GLU A 76 -6.87 -23.55 8.27
N VAL A 77 -6.74 -22.31 7.85
CA VAL A 77 -7.83 -21.44 7.44
C VAL A 77 -7.53 -20.99 6.02
N ASP A 78 -8.42 -21.28 5.10
CA ASP A 78 -8.37 -20.79 3.73
C ASP A 78 -9.47 -19.74 3.56
N ILE A 79 -9.09 -18.47 3.46
CA ILE A 79 -10.08 -17.39 3.31
C ILE A 79 -10.55 -17.22 1.86
N ILE A 80 -9.89 -17.89 0.90
CA ILE A 80 -10.33 -17.89 -0.49
C ILE A 80 -11.43 -18.93 -0.67
N ASP A 81 -11.21 -20.14 -0.14
CA ASP A 81 -12.21 -21.20 -0.10
C ASP A 81 -13.22 -21.01 1.07
N GLU A 82 -13.10 -19.92 1.82
CA GLU A 82 -13.84 -19.61 3.05
C GLU A 82 -13.96 -20.82 3.98
N SER A 83 -12.87 -21.59 4.15
CA SER A 83 -12.88 -22.88 4.85
C SER A 83 -11.92 -22.91 6.04
N CYS A 84 -12.19 -23.81 6.99
CA CYS A 84 -11.30 -24.03 8.13
C CYS A 84 -11.24 -25.51 8.53
N SER A 85 -10.07 -26.01 8.88
CA SER A 85 -9.88 -27.40 9.32
C SER A 85 -10.44 -27.70 10.72
N CYS A 86 -10.92 -26.68 11.45
CA CYS A 86 -11.40 -26.87 12.82
C CYS A 86 -12.73 -27.64 12.90
N PRO A 87 -12.98 -28.38 14.00
CA PRO A 87 -14.24 -29.13 14.19
C PRO A 87 -15.48 -28.24 14.18
N ASP A 88 -15.38 -26.99 14.65
CA ASP A 88 -16.51 -26.05 14.71
C ASP A 88 -17.00 -25.69 13.31
N TRP A 89 -16.07 -25.48 12.37
CA TRP A 89 -16.38 -25.26 10.97
C TRP A 89 -17.11 -26.46 10.35
N GLN A 90 -16.61 -27.68 10.58
CA GLN A 90 -17.23 -28.89 10.04
C GLN A 90 -18.67 -29.10 10.52
N GLN A 91 -19.02 -28.57 11.69
CA GLN A 91 -20.36 -28.71 12.28
C GLN A 91 -21.31 -27.54 11.96
N ARG A 92 -20.79 -26.35 11.65
CA ARG A 92 -21.57 -25.10 11.55
C ARG A 92 -21.48 -24.40 10.20
N SER A 93 -20.69 -24.92 9.26
CA SER A 93 -20.61 -24.40 7.91
C SER A 93 -21.91 -24.68 7.13
N PRO A 94 -22.40 -23.76 6.28
CA PRO A 94 -21.81 -22.46 5.91
C PRO A 94 -22.31 -21.24 6.71
N GLU A 95 -23.46 -21.31 7.38
CA GLU A 95 -24.12 -20.12 7.94
C GLU A 95 -23.55 -19.64 9.31
N GLY A 96 -22.90 -20.52 10.08
CA GLY A 96 -22.37 -20.17 11.41
C GLY A 96 -20.91 -19.68 11.41
N GLY A 97 -20.14 -20.12 10.41
CA GLY A 97 -18.69 -19.99 10.36
C GLY A 97 -17.97 -20.47 11.63
N CYS A 98 -16.66 -20.28 11.69
CA CYS A 98 -15.89 -20.57 12.90
C CYS A 98 -15.20 -19.31 13.43
N LYS A 99 -14.75 -19.36 14.69
CA LYS A 99 -13.97 -18.27 15.27
C LYS A 99 -12.61 -18.05 14.58
N HIS A 100 -12.08 -19.06 13.89
CA HIS A 100 -10.76 -19.00 13.28
C HIS A 100 -10.76 -18.14 12.00
N LEU A 101 -11.77 -18.24 11.15
CA LEU A 101 -11.96 -17.34 10.00
C LEU A 101 -12.01 -15.87 10.46
N ARG A 102 -12.88 -15.56 11.43
CA ARG A 102 -12.98 -14.22 12.03
C ARG A 102 -11.66 -13.73 12.63
N ARG A 103 -10.87 -14.63 13.22
CA ARG A 103 -9.56 -14.29 13.78
C ARG A 103 -8.58 -13.90 12.69
N VAL A 104 -8.58 -14.61 11.55
CA VAL A 104 -7.73 -14.32 10.40
C VAL A 104 -8.12 -12.98 9.77
N ASP A 105 -9.42 -12.75 9.53
CA ASP A 105 -9.92 -11.49 8.98
C ASP A 105 -9.44 -10.29 9.83
N HIS A 106 -9.60 -10.39 11.15
CA HIS A 106 -9.16 -9.35 12.08
C HIS A 106 -7.65 -9.10 12.07
N GLU A 107 -6.82 -10.11 11.83
CA GLU A 107 -5.37 -9.94 11.72
C GLU A 107 -4.95 -9.33 10.37
N ILE A 108 -5.67 -9.67 9.29
CA ILE A 108 -5.50 -9.06 7.95
C ILE A 108 -5.90 -7.59 7.99
N GLU A 109 -7.05 -7.26 8.56
CA GLU A 109 -7.54 -5.88 8.73
C GLU A 109 -6.57 -5.03 9.56
N ARG A 110 -5.90 -5.64 10.56
CA ARG A 110 -4.85 -5.00 11.35
C ARG A 110 -3.49 -4.93 10.65
N GLY A 111 -3.37 -5.47 9.43
CA GLY A 111 -2.11 -5.53 8.69
C GLY A 111 -1.02 -6.36 9.37
N ARG A 112 -1.39 -7.27 10.28
CA ARG A 112 -0.42 -8.10 11.05
C ARG A 112 0.03 -9.34 10.29
N VAL A 113 -0.78 -9.78 9.33
CA VAL A 113 -0.45 -10.86 8.41
C VAL A 113 -0.58 -10.36 6.97
N PRO A 114 0.18 -10.93 6.02
CA PRO A 114 0.05 -10.58 4.61
C PRO A 114 -1.38 -10.78 4.12
N ARG A 115 -1.85 -9.86 3.29
CA ARG A 115 -3.15 -9.99 2.66
C ARG A 115 -3.14 -11.14 1.65
N PRO A 116 -4.27 -11.81 1.44
CA PRO A 116 -4.38 -12.89 0.45
C PRO A 116 -4.07 -12.43 -0.97
N ASP A 117 -4.24 -11.14 -1.26
CA ASP A 117 -3.94 -10.57 -2.56
C ASP A 117 -2.43 -10.41 -2.83
N GLY A 118 -1.57 -10.77 -1.86
CA GLY A 118 -0.11 -10.72 -1.99
C GLY A 118 0.47 -9.32 -1.84
N ARG A 119 -0.37 -8.31 -1.55
CA ARG A 119 0.09 -6.95 -1.26
C ARG A 119 0.51 -6.81 0.19
N LEU A 120 1.63 -6.13 0.39
CA LEU A 120 2.07 -5.69 1.71
C LEU A 120 1.11 -4.60 2.22
N PRO A 121 0.85 -4.56 3.54
CA PRO A 121 0.10 -3.45 4.13
C PRO A 121 0.84 -2.14 3.84
N THR A 122 0.14 -1.14 3.32
CA THR A 122 0.70 0.19 3.15
C THR A 122 0.82 0.81 4.54
N THR A 123 2.04 0.95 5.06
CA THR A 123 2.30 1.77 6.24
C THR A 123 1.96 3.21 5.88
N SER A 124 0.74 3.64 6.17
CA SER A 124 0.44 5.07 6.21
C SER A 124 1.19 5.64 7.41
N GLY A 125 2.30 6.32 7.13
CA GLY A 125 3.05 7.10 8.13
C GLY A 125 2.27 8.30 8.64
#